data_AF-A0A2P4Q7V0-F1
#
_entry.id   AF-A0A2P4Q7V0-F1
#
_cell.length_a   1.000
_cell.length_b   1.000
_cell.length_c   1.000
_cell.angle_alpha   90.00
_cell.angle_beta   90.00
_cell.angle_gamma   90.00
#
_symmetry.space_group_name_H-M   'P 1'
#
loop_
_entity.id
_entity.type
_entity.pdbx_description
1 polymer ?
#
loop_
_entity_poly.entity_id
_entity_poly.type
_entity_poly.pdbx_seq_one_letter_code
_entity_poly.pdbx_strand_id
1 'polypeptide(L)' 'MGGRKGPLFTKEIDNIIMELMKKCGHLPKPYVKVREAIPQYTSKQIRRHWISRFDPRRK' A
#
# COMPACT_ATOMS: atom_id res chain seq x y z
N MET A 1 10.59 -20.56 -13.37
CA MET A 1 10.46 -19.13 -13.71
C MET A 1 10.37 -18.30 -12.44
N GLY A 2 11.51 -18.01 -11.80
CA GLY A 2 11.58 -17.16 -10.60
C GLY A 2 11.73 -15.70 -10.98
N GLY A 3 10.68 -15.10 -11.55
CA GLY A 3 10.69 -13.68 -11.93
C GLY A 3 10.92 -12.81 -10.70
N ARG A 4 12.14 -12.28 -10.56
CA ARG A 4 12.50 -11.23 -9.61
C ARG A 4 11.56 -10.04 -9.85
N LYS A 5 10.48 -9.95 -9.08
CA LYS A 5 9.67 -8.73 -9.02
C LYS A 5 10.50 -7.70 -8.27
N GLY A 6 11.05 -6.73 -9.01
CA GLY A 6 11.76 -5.58 -8.45
C GLY A 6 10.93 -4.82 -7.41
N PRO A 7 11.49 -3.78 -6.77
CA PRO A 7 10.83 -3.08 -5.68
C PRO A 7 9.53 -2.45 -6.21
N LEU A 8 8.39 -3.09 -5.90
CA LEU A 8 7.07 -2.70 -6.39
C LEU A 8 6.57 -1.39 -5.79
N PHE A 9 7.21 -0.87 -4.75
CA PHE A 9 6.79 0.34 -4.06
C PHE A 9 8.05 1.14 -3.72
N THR A 10 8.17 2.33 -4.32
CA THR A 10 9.25 3.27 -3.99
C THR A 10 8.92 4.02 -2.69
N LYS A 11 9.93 4.62 -2.06
CA LYS A 11 9.75 5.43 -0.84
C LYS A 11 8.72 6.54 -1.01
N GLU A 12 8.62 7.12 -2.20
CA GLU A 12 7.63 8.15 -2.51
C GLU A 12 6.21 7.58 -2.45
N ILE A 13 5.98 6.43 -3.09
CA ILE A 13 4.70 5.73 -3.03
C ILE A 13 4.37 5.30 -1.58
N ASP A 14 5.36 4.87 -0.79
CA ASP A 14 5.15 4.56 0.62
C ASP A 14 4.63 5.75 1.42
N ASN A 15 5.24 6.93 1.21
CA ASN A 15 4.82 8.15 1.89
C ASN A 15 3.39 8.53 1.49
N ILE A 16 3.04 8.43 0.21
CA ILE A 16 1.69 8.70 -0.27
C ILE A 16 0.69 7.71 0.35
N ILE A 17 1.00 6.41 0.35
CA ILE A 17 0.16 5.38 0.99
C ILE A 17 0.00 5.68 2.48
N MET A 18 1.06 6.05 3.18
CA MET A 18 1.03 6.35 4.61
C MET A 18 0.19 7.59 4.94
N GLU A 19 0.34 8.67 4.18
CA GLU A 19 -0.48 9.87 4.34
C GLU A 19 -1.96 9.60 4.04
N LEU A 20 -2.24 8.89 2.94
CA LEU A 20 -3.61 8.52 2.58
C LEU A 20 -4.20 7.54 3.58
N MET A 21 -3.42 6.61 4.15
CA MET A 21 -3.88 5.72 5.22
C MET A 21 -4.13 6.46 6.52
N LYS A 22 -3.35 7.48 6.86
CA LYS A 22 -3.68 8.35 8.01
C LYS A 22 -4.99 9.11 7.79
N LYS A 23 -5.20 9.65 6.58
CA LYS A 23 -6.40 10.44 6.24
C LYS A 23 -7.65 9.60 5.99
N CYS A 24 -7.51 8.44 5.37
CA CYS A 24 -8.63 7.61 4.90
C CYS A 24 -8.73 6.25 5.60
N GLY A 25 -7.77 5.87 6.45
CA GLY A 25 -7.69 4.55 7.09
C GLY A 25 -8.89 4.20 7.97
N HIS A 26 -9.61 5.21 8.47
CA HIS A 26 -10.84 5.05 9.25
C HIS A 26 -12.08 4.72 8.38
N LEU A 27 -11.97 4.84 7.05
CA LEU A 27 -13.09 4.58 6.15
C LEU A 27 -13.29 3.08 5.90
N PRO A 28 -14.48 2.64 5.48
CA PRO A 28 -14.76 1.22 5.24
C PRO A 28 -13.94 0.59 4.10
N LYS A 29 -13.41 1.40 3.16
CA LYS A 29 -12.61 0.94 2.01
C LYS A 29 -11.38 1.83 1.77
N PRO A 30 -10.40 1.87 2.71
CA PRO A 30 -9.31 2.82 2.64
C PRO A 30 -8.41 2.55 1.43
N TYR A 31 -8.14 1.28 1.13
CA TYR A 31 -7.33 0.86 -0.01
C TYR A 31 -7.93 1.22 -1.38
N VAL A 32 -9.25 1.42 -1.46
CA VAL A 32 -9.90 1.84 -2.72
C VAL A 32 -9.60 3.32 -2.97
N LYS A 33 -9.69 4.17 -1.94
CA LYS A 33 -9.26 5.57 -2.03
C LYS A 33 -7.78 5.73 -2.33
N VAL A 34 -6.92 4.89 -1.73
CA VAL A 34 -5.49 4.90 -2.04
C VAL A 34 -5.24 4.50 -3.50
N ARG A 35 -6.00 3.54 -4.04
CA ARG A 35 -5.96 3.19 -5.47
C ARG A 35 -6.41 4.34 -6.36
N GLU A 36 -7.39 5.14 -5.96
CA GLU A 36 -7.80 6.32 -6.74
C GLU A 36 -6.66 7.33 -6.88
N ALA A 37 -5.86 7.52 -5.83
CA ALA A 37 -4.69 8.38 -5.86
C ALA A 37 -3.49 7.73 -6.58
N ILE A 38 -3.35 6.40 -6.49
CA ILE A 38 -2.24 5.66 -7.10
C ILE A 38 -2.81 4.51 -7.94
N PRO A 39 -3.39 4.81 -9.12
CA PRO A 39 -4.05 3.80 -9.96
C PRO A 39 -3.07 2.77 -10.53
N GLN A 40 -1.76 3.05 -10.45
CA GLN A 40 -0.67 2.15 -10.81
C GLN A 40 -0.69 0.85 -9.99
N TYR A 41 -1.26 0.87 -8.78
CA TYR A 41 -1.34 -0.31 -7.91
C TYR A 41 -2.79 -0.73 -7.65
N THR A 42 -3.01 -2.03 -7.63
CA THR A 42 -4.29 -2.58 -7.19
C THR A 42 -4.43 -2.44 -5.67
N SER A 43 -5.67 -2.30 -5.20
CA SER A 43 -5.99 -2.28 -3.76
C SER A 43 -5.49 -3.53 -3.03
N LYS A 44 -5.43 -4.69 -3.70
CA LYS A 44 -4.79 -5.91 -3.17
C LYS A 44 -3.28 -5.75 -2.95
N GLN A 45 -2.56 -5.15 -3.91
CA GLN A 45 -1.12 -4.88 -3.77
C GLN A 45 -0.86 -3.88 -2.64
N ILE A 46 -1.61 -2.78 -2.59
CA ILE A 46 -1.50 -1.76 -1.53
C ILE A 46 -1.74 -2.39 -0.15
N ARG A 47 -2.78 -3.22 0.00
CA ARG A 47 -3.05 -3.93 1.27
C ARG A 47 -1.93 -4.87 1.67
N ARG A 48 -1.45 -5.70 0.75
CA ARG A 48 -0.36 -6.63 1.02
C ARG A 48 0.92 -5.88 1.42
N HIS A 49 1.19 -4.78 0.74
CA HIS A 49 2.33 -3.92 1.02
C HIS A 49 2.23 -3.24 2.38
N TRP A 50 1.07 -2.66 2.69
CA TRP A 50 0.78 -2.06 4.00
C TRP A 50 1.00 -3.06 5.14
N ILE A 51 0.41 -4.25 5.03
CA ILE A 51 0.58 -5.32 6.01
C ILE A 51 2.06 -5.78 6.08
N SER A 52 2.73 -5.93 4.94
CA SER A 52 4.11 -6.43 4.94
C SER A 52 5.12 -5.45 5.56
N ARG A 53 4.85 -4.15 5.49
CA ARG A 53 5.81 -3.09 5.84
C ARG A 53 5.47 -2.36 7.13
N PHE A 54 4.19 -2.33 7.49
CA PHE A 54 3.66 -1.58 8.63
C PHE A 54 2.86 -2.45 9.62
N ASP A 55 2.67 -3.76 9.40
CA ASP A 55 2.02 -4.61 10.41
C ASP A 55 3.00 -4.91 11.56
N PRO A 56 2.70 -4.50 12.79
CA PRO A 56 3.56 -4.73 13.95
C PRO A 56 3.59 -6.20 14.42
N ARG A 57 2.72 -7.09 13.89
CA ARG A 57 2.62 -8.50 14.31
C ARG A 57 3.61 -9.45 13.63
N ARG A 58 4.52 -8.93 12.80
CA ARG A 58 5.60 -9.70 12.15
C ARG A 58 6.98 -9.50 12.80
N LYS A 59 7.04 -8.94 14.00
CA LYS A 59 8.26 -8.89 14.82
C LYS A 59 8.46 -10.19 15.58
#